data_AF-A0A5N3VSX8-F1
#
_entry.id   AF-A0A5N3VSX8-F1
#
_cell.length_a   1.000
_cell.length_b   1.000
_cell.length_c   1.000
_cell.angle_alpha   90.00
_cell.angle_beta   90.00
_cell.angle_gamma   90.00
#
_symmetry.space_group_name_H-M   'P 1'
#
loop_
_entity.id
_entity.type
_entity.pdbx_description
1 polymer ?
#
loop_
_entity_poly.entity_id
_entity_poly.type
_entity_poly.pdbx_seq_one_letter_code
_entity_poly.pdbx_strand_id
1 'polypeptide(L)' 'KKYMENTHQKTVIFAQGKTLPCIAPLLTTVEETPQVISAQVQGHLPEWLNGYLLRTGPGKFEFGKDK' A
#
# COMPACT_ATOMS: atom_id res chain seq x y z
N LYS A 1 6.11 -9.92 43.86
CA LYS A 1 5.05 -10.66 43.14
C LYS A 1 5.20 -10.33 41.66
N LYS A 2 5.50 -11.33 40.83
CA LYS A 2 5.82 -11.19 39.40
C LYS A 2 4.50 -11.00 38.65
N TYR A 3 4.26 -9.82 38.10
CA TYR A 3 3.12 -9.60 37.20
C TYR A 3 3.41 -10.36 35.91
N MET A 4 2.65 -11.43 35.66
CA MET A 4 2.64 -12.13 34.38
C MET A 4 1.78 -11.31 33.43
N GLU A 5 2.42 -10.62 32.50
CA GLU A 5 1.74 -10.10 31.32
C GLU A 5 1.25 -11.30 30.51
N ASN A 6 -0.06 -11.51 30.49
CA ASN A 6 -0.68 -12.49 29.62
C ASN A 6 -0.66 -11.92 28.19
N THR A 7 0.42 -12.17 27.46
CA THR A 7 0.45 -11.97 26.02
C THR A 7 -0.55 -12.95 25.42
N HIS A 8 -1.77 -12.48 25.17
CA HIS A 8 -2.72 -13.22 24.34
C HIS A 8 -2.08 -13.36 22.96
N GLN A 9 -1.42 -14.49 22.73
CA GLN A 9 -0.94 -14.89 21.42
C GLN A 9 -2.18 -15.09 20.55
N LYS A 10 -2.59 -14.02 19.86
CA LYS A 10 -3.66 -14.09 18.87
C LYS A 10 -3.12 -14.93 17.72
N THR A 11 -3.51 -16.19 17.67
CA THR A 11 -3.21 -17.08 16.55
C THR A 11 -3.81 -16.47 15.29
N VAL A 12 -2.96 -15.85 14.46
CA VAL A 12 -3.35 -15.36 13.14
C VAL A 12 -3.48 -16.60 12.25
N ILE A 13 -4.71 -17.04 12.04
CA ILE A 13 -5.00 -18.08 11.04
C ILE A 13 -4.86 -17.40 9.67
N PHE A 14 -3.71 -17.59 9.03
CA PHE A 14 -3.54 -17.24 7.63
C PHE A 14 -4.34 -18.25 6.81
N ALA A 15 -5.55 -17.88 6.41
CA ALA A 15 -6.25 -18.60 5.36
C ALA A 15 -5.37 -18.52 4.11
N GLN A 16 -4.75 -19.62 3.71
CA GLN A 16 -4.08 -19.75 2.41
C GLN A 16 -5.17 -19.82 1.32
N GLY A 17 -5.91 -18.73 1.15
CA GLY A 17 -6.76 -18.52 -0.01
C GLY A 17 -5.85 -18.35 -1.22
N LYS A 18 -5.58 -19.44 -1.95
CA LYS A 18 -4.77 -19.46 -3.17
C LYS A 18 -5.34 -18.61 -4.33
N THR A 19 -6.37 -17.79 -4.08
CA THR A 19 -7.18 -17.11 -5.09
C THR A 19 -7.28 -15.59 -4.93
N LEU A 20 -6.79 -15.00 -3.84
CA LEU A 20 -6.86 -13.54 -3.65
C LEU A 20 -5.56 -12.85 -4.08
N PRO A 21 -5.64 -11.71 -4.80
CA PRO A 21 -4.46 -10.90 -5.10
C PRO A 21 -3.72 -10.47 -3.83
N CYS A 22 -2.40 -10.48 -3.87
CA CYS A 22 -1.57 -9.95 -2.79
C CYS A 22 -1.77 -8.44 -2.65
N ILE A 23 -2.13 -7.98 -1.45
CA ILE A 23 -2.27 -6.55 -1.16
C ILE A 23 -0.97 -5.90 -0.65
N ALA A 24 0.09 -6.68 -0.42
CA ALA A 24 1.34 -6.15 0.10
C ALA A 24 1.88 -4.96 -0.73
N PRO A 25 1.85 -4.95 -2.07
CA PRO A 25 2.30 -3.81 -2.87
C PRO A 25 1.49 -2.51 -2.67
N LEU A 26 0.27 -2.60 -2.12
CA LEU A 26 -0.54 -1.42 -1.79
C LEU A 26 -0.18 -0.84 -0.41
N LEU A 27 0.53 -1.62 0.42
CA LEU A 27 0.91 -1.29 1.79
C LEU A 27 2.43 -1.13 1.94
N THR A 28 3.11 -0.82 0.83
CA THR A 28 4.56 -0.59 0.80
C THR A 28 4.87 0.89 0.73
N THR A 29 5.86 1.32 1.49
CA THR A 29 6.44 2.66 1.35
C THR A 29 7.02 2.87 -0.03
N VAL A 30 6.77 4.06 -0.59
CA VAL A 30 7.33 4.52 -1.86
C VAL A 30 7.97 5.88 -1.67
N GLU A 31 9.02 6.15 -2.46
CA GLU A 31 9.68 7.46 -2.47
C GLU A 31 8.95 8.42 -3.41
N GLU A 32 8.94 9.71 -3.04
CA GLU A 32 8.34 10.75 -3.87
C GLU A 32 9.11 10.92 -5.19
N THR A 33 8.38 11.18 -6.28
CA THR A 33 8.96 11.56 -7.57
C THR A 33 8.45 12.96 -7.95
N PRO A 34 9.25 14.02 -7.77
CA PRO A 34 8.84 15.38 -8.10
C PRO A 34 8.64 15.63 -9.61
N GLN A 35 9.32 14.83 -10.45
CA GLN A 35 9.24 14.95 -11.90
C GLN A 35 8.04 14.17 -12.45
N VAL A 36 7.45 14.69 -13.53
CA VAL A 36 6.34 13.99 -14.21
C VAL A 36 6.84 12.72 -14.88
N ILE A 37 6.15 11.61 -14.62
CA ILE A 37 6.41 10.32 -15.25
C ILE A 37 5.43 10.14 -16.42
N SER A 38 5.95 9.94 -17.63
CA SER A 38 5.12 9.61 -18.79
C SER A 38 4.65 8.15 -18.70
N ALA A 39 3.36 7.91 -18.95
CA ALA A 39 2.80 6.57 -19.02
C ALA A 39 2.69 6.10 -20.49
N GLN A 40 2.86 4.80 -20.72
CA GLN A 40 2.59 4.20 -22.03
C GLN A 40 1.08 4.12 -22.25
N VAL A 41 0.58 4.73 -23.32
CA VAL A 41 -0.83 4.64 -23.72
C VAL A 41 -1.04 3.40 -24.57
N GLN A 42 -2.03 2.58 -24.21
CA GLN A 42 -2.55 1.50 -25.04
C GLN A 42 -3.97 1.88 -25.50
N GLY A 43 -4.23 1.84 -26.81
CA GLY A 43 -5.49 2.32 -27.39
C GLY A 43 -5.49 3.83 -27.67
N HIS A 44 -6.66 4.47 -27.61
CA HIS A 44 -6.85 5.88 -27.95
C HIS A 44 -7.49 6.65 -26.79
N LEU A 45 -6.88 7.78 -26.40
CA LEU A 45 -7.44 8.69 -25.39
C LEU A 45 -8.52 9.58 -26.02
N PRO A 46 -9.71 9.73 -25.41
CA PRO A 46 -10.73 10.64 -25.93
C PRO A 46 -10.21 12.09 -25.98
N GLU A 47 -10.43 12.78 -27.10
CA GLU A 47 -9.94 14.16 -27.30
C GLU A 47 -10.51 15.17 -26.29
N TRP A 48 -11.71 14.91 -25.78
CA TRP A 48 -12.36 15.74 -24.77
C TRP A 48 -11.79 15.55 -23.35
N LEU A 49 -10.99 14.50 -23.13
CA LEU A 49 -10.43 14.20 -21.81
C LEU A 49 -9.12 14.97 -21.61
N ASN A 50 -9.25 16.21 -21.13
CA ASN A 50 -8.12 17.08 -20.83
C ASN A 50 -8.25 17.66 -19.41
N GLY A 51 -7.40 17.21 -18.49
CA GLY A 51 -7.43 17.64 -17.08
C GLY A 51 -6.48 16.84 -16.20
N TYR A 52 -6.62 17.01 -14.88
CA TYR A 52 -5.80 16.35 -13.88
C TYR A 52 -6.63 15.42 -13.00
N LEU A 53 -6.17 14.18 -12.82
CA LEU A 53 -6.71 13.24 -11.84
C LEU A 53 -5.87 13.32 -10.56
N LEU A 54 -6.40 13.96 -9.52
CA LEU A 54 -5.74 14.05 -8.23
C LEU A 54 -6.30 12.97 -7.29
N ARG A 55 -5.40 12.16 -6.70
CA ARG A 55 -5.75 11.13 -5.72
C ARG A 55 -4.87 11.28 -4.49
N THR A 56 -5.40 10.89 -3.33
CA THR A 56 -4.67 10.89 -2.06
C THR A 56 -4.64 9.49 -1.46
N GLY A 57 -3.67 9.24 -0.59
CA GLY A 57 -3.49 7.97 0.10
C GLY A 57 -2.19 7.92 0.90
N PRO A 58 -1.99 6.89 1.74
CA PRO A 58 -0.72 6.67 2.43
C PRO A 58 0.38 6.29 1.43
N GLY A 59 1.55 6.92 1.55
CA GLY A 59 2.75 6.58 0.78
C GLY A 59 3.95 6.18 1.65
N LYS A 60 3.86 6.42 2.97
CA LYS A 60 4.88 6.08 3.97
C LYS A 60 4.21 5.33 5.11
N PHE A 61 4.66 4.11 5.36
CA PHE A 61 4.04 3.19 6.33
C PHE A 61 4.88 3.03 7.61
N GLU A 62 6.12 3.49 7.60
CA GLU A 62 7.03 3.39 8.74
C GLU A 62 7.84 4.68 8.96
N PHE A 63 8.12 4.98 10.23
CA PHE A 63 9.01 6.06 10.62
C PHE A 63 10.05 5.53 11.61
N GLY A 64 11.25 5.25 11.12
CA GLY A 64 12.28 4.60 11.92
C GLY A 64 11.99 3.12 12.15
N LYS A 65 12.62 2.54 13.17
CA LYS A 65 12.35 1.16 13.60
C LYS A 65 11.29 1.16 14.69
N ASP A 66 10.41 0.16 14.68
CA ASP A 66 9.59 -0.15 15.84
C ASP A 66 10.52 -0.39 17.05
N LYS A 67 10.14 0.18 18.20
CA LYS A 67 10.91 0.08 19.44
C LYS A 67 10.84 -1.32 20.04
#